data_AF-A0A6I1KLD5-F1
#
_entry.id   AF-A0A6I1KLD5-F1
#
_cell.length_a   1.000
_cell.length_b   1.000
_cell.length_c   1.000
_cell.angle_alpha   90.00
_cell.angle_beta   90.00
_cell.angle_gamma   90.00
#
_symmetry.space_group_name_H-M   'P 1'
#
loop_
_entity.id
_entity.type
_entity.pdbx_description
1 polymer ?
#
loop_
_entity_poly.entity_id
_entity_poly.type
_entity_poly.pdbx_seq_one_letter_code
_entity_poly.pdbx_strand_id
1 'polypeptide(L)'
;MTKLISSSLSLVATCLLAATLAACGGGGGSATAPHPASSVTVAGIAATGAPLSGTVKLSDSSYPTKTASAQINQDGTFSLNVDGLKAPFILMAVDASGNSWYSFAKEPGVANINPLSNLAVAVAAGATDMRALADLYADHNIADMQGIANTIPRAFTDITSSLGPLLSLYGAASSDPLVSPYTVNKQGLDGLFDQVAINISEGKVSVTRKDTQVTIFSAPVGNITSGAVDTASMPIPSHYYMPGNAVLTLKLQGDLPQGTLVKNISISVRLPYGITVLTTAAEGNAKVYAPSCSQCHPYDTTKPDNISTLYGSNLPALFKTPHQGVTLSSDQLDILTAYFESLTNPQQALTADVNTAIPIGAATGSNVYPAPSLSATNNILNITMSSLTGFGTGDFITIRCIAPSPSLVTATTAASFSVTASSFYSDIYKNQKLKGLAVVPTALVYPIMEGKQDYDSLCAGCHTLDPSDSVITPTLYDKTALLPGIFKTAHHRVTLTAGQLDNLTAYLDAYYLGQQIPVPAE
;
A
#
# COMPACT_ATOMS: atom_id res chain seq x y z
N MET A 1 -62.17 33.41 11.09
CA MET A 1 -63.17 33.40 10.00
C MET A 1 -62.41 33.51 8.69
N THR A 2 -62.15 32.36 8.05
CA THR A 2 -62.78 31.90 6.79
C THR A 2 -62.12 32.58 5.57
N LYS A 3 -61.20 31.87 4.88
CA LYS A 3 -61.42 31.17 3.58
C LYS A 3 -61.37 32.17 2.39
N LEU A 4 -60.93 31.91 1.17
CA LEU A 4 -60.34 30.81 0.39
C LEU A 4 -60.42 31.33 -1.09
N ILE A 5 -59.58 30.80 -2.01
CA ILE A 5 -59.95 30.43 -3.41
C ILE A 5 -60.26 31.62 -4.36
N SER A 6 -59.92 31.73 -5.65
CA SER A 6 -59.40 30.93 -6.79
C SER A 6 -59.13 31.96 -7.93
N SER A 7 -58.47 31.71 -9.07
CA SER A 7 -58.90 30.78 -10.13
C SER A 7 -58.04 30.88 -11.40
N SER A 8 -57.81 29.71 -12.03
CA SER A 8 -57.71 29.42 -13.50
C SER A 8 -56.44 29.82 -14.28
N LEU A 9 -55.88 29.07 -15.26
CA LEU A 9 -56.44 28.04 -16.17
C LEU A 9 -55.32 27.25 -16.95
N SER A 10 -55.54 25.95 -17.23
CA SER A 10 -55.08 25.05 -18.33
C SER A 10 -53.56 24.88 -18.65
N LEU A 11 -53.01 23.71 -19.03
CA LEU A 11 -53.46 22.72 -20.03
C LEU A 11 -52.75 21.35 -19.84
N VAL A 12 -53.47 20.26 -20.17
CA VAL A 12 -53.10 18.82 -20.07
C VAL A 12 -52.54 18.28 -21.39
N ALA A 13 -51.56 17.37 -21.35
CA ALA A 13 -51.32 16.38 -22.40
C ALA A 13 -50.65 15.10 -21.84
N THR A 14 -51.37 13.99 -21.92
CA THR A 14 -51.00 12.64 -21.46
C THR A 14 -50.77 11.75 -22.68
N CYS A 15 -49.66 11.00 -22.73
CA CYS A 15 -49.44 9.94 -23.71
C CYS A 15 -49.28 8.58 -23.01
N LEU A 16 -50.15 7.66 -23.41
CA LEU A 16 -50.39 6.32 -22.88
C LEU A 16 -49.75 5.30 -23.86
N LEU A 17 -48.97 4.34 -23.36
CA LEU A 17 -48.48 3.21 -24.17
C LEU A 17 -48.87 1.89 -23.50
N ALA A 18 -49.70 1.12 -24.20
CA ALA A 18 -50.22 -0.18 -23.80
C ALA A 18 -49.37 -1.32 -24.38
N ALA A 19 -49.14 -2.37 -23.60
CA ALA A 19 -48.65 -3.66 -24.08
C ALA A 19 -49.58 -4.77 -23.57
N THR A 20 -49.92 -5.66 -24.50
CA THR A 20 -51.04 -6.62 -24.50
C THR A 20 -50.73 -7.91 -23.74
N LEU A 21 -51.72 -8.41 -22.99
CA LEU A 21 -51.76 -9.77 -22.42
C LEU A 21 -52.57 -10.72 -23.32
N ALA A 22 -52.02 -11.92 -23.55
CA ALA A 22 -52.68 -13.17 -23.95
C ALA A 22 -51.71 -14.30 -23.58
N ALA A 23 -52.04 -15.49 -23.08
CA ALA A 23 -53.30 -16.16 -22.79
C ALA A 23 -53.03 -17.32 -21.79
N CYS A 24 -54.12 -18.00 -21.42
CA CYS A 24 -54.32 -19.08 -20.45
C CYS A 24 -53.75 -20.46 -20.86
N GLY A 25 -53.41 -21.27 -19.86
CA GLY A 25 -53.18 -22.73 -19.89
C GLY A 25 -52.11 -23.10 -18.85
N GLY A 26 -52.20 -24.07 -17.95
CA GLY A 26 -53.12 -25.16 -17.64
C GLY A 26 -52.50 -25.87 -16.40
N GLY A 27 -53.33 -26.55 -15.61
CA GLY A 27 -52.99 -27.01 -14.25
C GLY A 27 -51.84 -28.01 -14.08
N GLY A 28 -51.34 -28.05 -12.84
CA GLY A 28 -50.38 -29.04 -12.33
C GLY A 28 -49.86 -28.63 -10.96
N GLY A 29 -50.57 -29.02 -9.89
CA GLY A 29 -50.12 -28.80 -8.51
C GLY A 29 -48.80 -29.51 -8.25
N SER A 30 -47.71 -28.76 -8.25
CA SER A 30 -46.41 -29.18 -7.71
C SER A 30 -46.11 -28.23 -6.57
N ALA A 31 -46.09 -28.78 -5.36
CA ALA A 31 -45.72 -28.03 -4.17
C ALA A 31 -44.40 -27.30 -4.44
N THR A 32 -44.44 -25.98 -4.45
CA THR A 32 -43.23 -25.16 -4.40
C THR A 32 -42.49 -25.56 -3.15
N ALA A 33 -41.37 -26.26 -3.31
CA ALA A 33 -40.44 -26.52 -2.23
C ALA A 33 -40.15 -25.17 -1.56
N PRO A 34 -40.24 -25.08 -0.21
CA PRO A 34 -39.96 -23.84 0.48
C PRO A 34 -38.56 -23.37 0.08
N HIS A 35 -38.46 -22.13 -0.41
CA HIS A 35 -37.18 -21.47 -0.63
C HIS A 35 -36.40 -21.58 0.69
N PRO A 36 -35.20 -22.18 0.71
CA PRO A 36 -34.46 -22.34 1.95
C PRO A 36 -34.25 -20.94 2.54
N ALA A 37 -34.75 -20.74 3.75
CA ALA A 37 -34.47 -19.53 4.50
C ALA A 37 -32.94 -19.36 4.52
N SER A 38 -32.45 -18.19 4.10
CA SER A 38 -31.01 -17.90 4.17
C SER A 38 -30.59 -18.00 5.63
N SER A 39 -29.80 -19.02 5.96
CA SER A 39 -29.28 -19.23 7.31
C SER A 39 -28.45 -18.03 7.71
N VAL A 40 -28.67 -17.51 8.91
CA VAL A 40 -27.88 -16.42 9.47
C VAL A 40 -26.60 -17.02 10.04
N THR A 41 -25.43 -16.58 9.56
CA THR A 41 -24.15 -17.22 9.87
C THR A 41 -23.14 -16.27 10.52
N VAL A 42 -22.28 -16.84 11.37
CA VAL A 42 -20.97 -16.26 11.72
C VAL A 42 -19.89 -17.11 11.06
N ALA A 43 -19.04 -16.49 10.25
CA ALA A 43 -17.98 -17.17 9.50
C ALA A 43 -16.67 -16.38 9.58
N GLY A 44 -15.55 -17.04 9.34
CA GLY A 44 -14.25 -16.38 9.38
C GLY A 44 -13.12 -17.37 9.20
N ILE A 45 -11.92 -16.93 9.53
CA ILE A 45 -10.72 -17.77 9.53
C ILE A 45 -10.13 -17.87 10.94
N ALA A 46 -9.78 -19.09 11.32
CA ALA A 46 -9.09 -19.42 12.55
C ALA A 46 -7.62 -19.76 12.23
N ALA A 47 -6.68 -18.89 12.59
CA ALA A 47 -5.27 -19.04 12.24
C ALA A 47 -4.33 -18.30 13.21
N THR A 48 -3.10 -18.78 13.34
CA THR A 48 -2.02 -18.17 14.17
C THR A 48 -0.69 -18.04 13.41
N GLY A 49 -0.80 -17.79 12.09
CA GLY A 49 0.25 -17.88 11.07
C GLY A 49 0.05 -19.09 10.16
N ALA A 50 -0.30 -20.23 10.77
CA ALA A 50 -0.85 -21.38 10.06
C ALA A 50 -2.35 -21.53 10.36
N PRO A 51 -3.13 -22.20 9.49
CA PRO A 51 -4.51 -22.53 9.78
C PRO A 51 -4.59 -23.37 11.05
N LEU A 52 -5.54 -23.06 11.94
CA LEU A 52 -5.81 -23.90 13.10
C LEU A 52 -6.51 -25.18 12.63
N SER A 53 -6.14 -26.32 13.20
CA SER A 53 -6.86 -27.58 13.00
C SER A 53 -7.63 -27.91 14.27
N GLY A 54 -8.96 -28.04 14.18
CA GLY A 54 -9.80 -28.30 15.34
C GLY A 54 -11.23 -27.78 15.15
N THR A 55 -11.80 -27.21 16.21
CA THR A 55 -13.21 -26.75 16.21
C THR A 55 -13.34 -25.32 16.65
N VAL A 56 -14.25 -24.57 16.00
CA VAL A 56 -14.77 -23.32 16.55
C VAL A 56 -16.04 -23.61 17.31
N LYS A 57 -16.14 -23.03 18.51
CA LYS A 57 -17.35 -22.97 19.32
C LYS A 57 -17.74 -21.51 19.51
N LEU A 58 -19.04 -21.26 19.54
CA LEU A 58 -19.62 -19.95 19.76
C LEU A 58 -20.61 -20.06 20.92
N SER A 59 -20.61 -19.06 21.80
CA SER A 59 -21.64 -18.87 22.83
C SER A 59 -22.33 -17.53 22.65
N ASP A 60 -23.65 -17.51 22.85
CA ASP A 60 -24.49 -16.33 22.69
C ASP A 60 -24.75 -15.60 24.03
N SER A 61 -25.35 -14.41 23.96
CA SER A 61 -25.61 -13.57 25.13
C SER A 61 -26.90 -13.92 25.91
N SER A 62 -27.55 -15.05 25.60
CA SER A 62 -28.81 -15.43 26.23
C SER A 62 -28.60 -16.05 27.62
N TYR A 63 -29.68 -16.20 28.40
CA TYR A 63 -29.66 -16.91 29.67
C TYR A 63 -30.80 -17.94 29.72
N PRO A 64 -30.52 -19.25 29.84
CA PRO A 64 -29.18 -19.87 29.76
C PRO A 64 -28.54 -19.65 28.40
N THR A 65 -27.20 -19.63 28.35
CA THR A 65 -26.45 -19.43 27.10
C THR A 65 -26.71 -20.57 26.12
N LYS A 66 -26.77 -20.24 24.84
CA LYS A 66 -26.85 -21.20 23.74
C LYS A 66 -25.55 -21.20 22.97
N THR A 67 -25.22 -22.36 22.39
CA THR A 67 -23.95 -22.54 21.68
C THR A 67 -24.14 -23.11 20.28
N ALA A 68 -23.16 -22.83 19.43
CA ALA A 68 -23.00 -23.47 18.12
C ALA A 68 -21.54 -23.94 17.95
N SER A 69 -21.32 -24.94 17.09
CA SER A 69 -19.97 -25.42 16.79
C SER A 69 -19.81 -25.82 15.33
N ALA A 70 -18.59 -25.69 14.82
CA ALA A 70 -18.20 -26.08 13.47
C ALA A 70 -16.76 -26.60 13.47
N GLN A 71 -16.44 -27.48 12.51
CA GLN A 71 -15.05 -27.85 12.24
C GLN A 71 -14.33 -26.68 11.56
N ILE A 72 -13.04 -26.56 11.83
CA ILE A 72 -12.16 -25.68 11.08
C ILE A 72 -11.66 -26.47 9.86
N ASN A 73 -11.85 -25.89 8.67
CA ASN A 73 -11.37 -26.49 7.42
C ASN A 73 -9.83 -26.43 7.34
N GLN A 74 -9.24 -27.16 6.40
CA GLN A 74 -7.79 -27.21 6.23
C GLN A 74 -7.15 -25.84 5.92
N ASP A 75 -7.91 -24.94 5.30
CA ASP A 75 -7.51 -23.56 5.00
C ASP A 75 -7.81 -22.58 6.16
N GLY A 76 -8.32 -23.08 7.29
CA GLY A 76 -8.63 -22.29 8.48
C GLY A 76 -10.04 -21.71 8.46
N THR A 77 -10.78 -21.84 7.36
CA THR A 77 -12.14 -21.31 7.27
C THR A 77 -13.11 -22.08 8.18
N PHE A 78 -14.11 -21.39 8.69
CA PHE A 78 -15.21 -21.98 9.42
C PHE A 78 -16.52 -21.21 9.16
N SER A 79 -17.66 -21.86 9.37
CA SER A 79 -18.98 -21.24 9.30
C SER A 79 -19.92 -21.87 10.31
N LEU A 80 -20.54 -21.04 11.15
CA LEU A 80 -21.50 -21.42 12.19
C LEU A 80 -22.88 -20.89 11.79
N ASN A 81 -23.90 -21.76 11.82
CA ASN A 81 -25.29 -21.30 11.79
C ASN A 81 -25.65 -20.74 13.18
N VAL A 82 -26.11 -19.49 13.22
CA VAL A 82 -26.51 -18.79 14.45
C VAL A 82 -28.00 -18.47 14.50
N ASP A 83 -28.81 -19.14 13.66
CA ASP A 83 -30.28 -19.06 13.68
C ASP A 83 -30.81 -19.39 15.09
N GLY A 84 -31.59 -18.47 15.66
CA GLY A 84 -32.18 -18.63 16.98
C GLY A 84 -31.23 -18.38 18.17
N LEU A 85 -30.00 -17.95 17.91
CA LEU A 85 -29.07 -17.42 18.91
C LEU A 85 -29.24 -15.90 19.08
N LYS A 86 -28.81 -15.38 20.23
CA LYS A 86 -28.91 -13.96 20.59
C LYS A 86 -27.53 -13.29 20.62
N ALA A 87 -27.27 -12.45 19.62
CA ALA A 87 -26.09 -11.61 19.58
C ALA A 87 -26.01 -10.65 20.79
N PRO A 88 -24.81 -10.23 21.23
CA PRO A 88 -23.50 -10.55 20.66
C PRO A 88 -23.00 -11.97 21.01
N PHE A 89 -21.90 -12.37 20.38
CA PHE A 89 -21.33 -13.72 20.45
C PHE A 89 -19.85 -13.69 20.85
N ILE A 90 -19.43 -14.65 21.68
CA ILE A 90 -18.01 -14.92 21.97
C ILE A 90 -17.64 -16.23 21.27
N LEU A 91 -16.51 -16.24 20.57
CA LEU A 91 -16.01 -17.37 19.83
C LEU A 91 -14.76 -17.92 20.50
N MET A 92 -14.59 -19.24 20.44
CA MET A 92 -13.40 -19.96 20.88
C MET A 92 -13.01 -20.99 19.82
N ALA A 93 -11.83 -20.84 19.23
CA ALA A 93 -11.19 -21.91 18.47
C ALA A 93 -10.34 -22.76 19.42
N VAL A 94 -10.46 -24.08 19.32
CA VAL A 94 -9.60 -25.03 20.04
C VAL A 94 -8.82 -25.82 19.01
N ASP A 95 -7.48 -25.78 19.06
CA ASP A 95 -6.64 -26.59 18.17
C ASP A 95 -6.58 -28.07 18.61
N ALA A 96 -5.99 -28.91 17.77
CA ALA A 96 -5.71 -30.31 18.04
C ALA A 96 -4.81 -30.56 19.27
N SER A 97 -4.10 -29.53 19.75
CA SER A 97 -3.25 -29.59 20.94
C SER A 97 -3.98 -29.15 22.22
N GLY A 98 -5.24 -28.70 22.11
CA GLY A 98 -6.04 -28.20 23.23
C GLY A 98 -5.82 -26.72 23.56
N ASN A 99 -5.02 -25.98 22.79
CA ASN A 99 -4.87 -24.54 22.94
C ASN A 99 -6.14 -23.83 22.46
N SER A 100 -6.52 -22.76 23.16
CA SER A 100 -7.73 -21.99 22.87
C SER A 100 -7.40 -20.56 22.47
N TRP A 101 -8.12 -20.03 21.48
CA TRP A 101 -8.06 -18.61 21.09
C TRP A 101 -9.45 -18.04 20.97
N TYR A 102 -9.59 -16.77 21.35
CA TYR A 102 -10.87 -16.12 21.48
C TYR A 102 -11.07 -15.02 20.43
N SER A 103 -12.32 -14.81 20.06
CA SER A 103 -12.77 -13.68 19.24
C SER A 103 -14.18 -13.28 19.63
N PHE A 104 -14.71 -12.24 18.99
CA PHE A 104 -16.00 -11.66 19.35
C PHE A 104 -16.72 -11.15 18.10
N ALA A 105 -18.03 -11.39 18.05
CA ALA A 105 -18.90 -10.90 17.00
C ALA A 105 -20.07 -10.13 17.61
N LYS A 106 -20.24 -8.87 17.23
CA LYS A 106 -21.38 -8.06 17.73
C LYS A 106 -22.72 -8.53 17.17
N GLU A 107 -22.69 -9.04 15.95
CA GLU A 107 -23.82 -9.49 15.15
C GLU A 107 -23.35 -10.62 14.23
N PRO A 108 -24.27 -11.35 13.57
CA PRO A 108 -23.91 -12.27 12.49
C PRO A 108 -23.07 -11.60 11.40
N GLY A 109 -22.12 -12.32 10.82
CA GLY A 109 -21.17 -11.77 9.84
C GLY A 109 -19.79 -12.41 9.94
N VAL A 110 -18.75 -11.61 9.68
CA VAL A 110 -17.35 -12.05 9.73
C VAL A 110 -16.81 -11.94 11.15
N ALA A 111 -16.16 -13.00 11.64
CA ALA A 111 -15.40 -13.00 12.89
C ALA A 111 -14.18 -13.91 12.76
N ASN A 112 -13.00 -13.34 12.58
CA ASN A 112 -11.75 -14.11 12.52
C ASN A 112 -11.25 -14.42 13.93
N ILE A 113 -10.57 -15.56 14.09
CA ILE A 113 -9.95 -15.99 15.34
C ILE A 113 -8.44 -16.07 15.13
N ASN A 114 -7.71 -15.11 15.70
CA ASN A 114 -6.26 -15.00 15.57
C ASN A 114 -5.63 -14.35 16.83
N PRO A 115 -4.29 -14.26 16.92
CA PRO A 115 -3.62 -13.71 18.10
C PRO A 115 -4.05 -12.28 18.46
N LEU A 116 -4.39 -11.42 17.49
CA LEU A 116 -4.84 -10.06 17.76
C LEU A 116 -6.32 -9.99 18.15
N SER A 117 -7.20 -10.82 17.57
CA SER A 117 -8.60 -10.91 18.05
C SER A 117 -8.63 -11.40 19.49
N ASN A 118 -7.79 -12.39 19.82
CA ASN A 118 -7.63 -12.91 21.18
C ASN A 118 -7.20 -11.82 22.15
N LEU A 119 -6.20 -11.02 21.76
CA LEU A 119 -5.75 -9.88 22.54
C LEU A 119 -6.83 -8.81 22.69
N ALA A 120 -7.59 -8.52 21.63
CA ALA A 120 -8.67 -7.54 21.68
C ALA A 120 -9.77 -7.94 22.67
N VAL A 121 -10.16 -9.22 22.71
CA VAL A 121 -11.10 -9.74 23.71
C VAL A 121 -10.52 -9.63 25.11
N ALA A 122 -9.25 -9.98 25.31
CA ALA A 122 -8.61 -9.89 26.62
C ALA A 122 -8.57 -8.46 27.16
N VAL A 123 -8.18 -7.49 26.33
CA VAL A 123 -8.16 -6.07 26.71
C VAL A 123 -9.58 -5.57 26.99
N ALA A 124 -10.55 -5.92 26.15
CA ALA A 124 -11.93 -5.49 26.31
C ALA A 124 -12.60 -6.07 27.56
N ALA A 125 -12.26 -7.31 27.93
CA ALA A 125 -12.77 -7.98 29.11
C ALA A 125 -11.94 -7.71 30.39
N GLY A 126 -10.77 -7.07 30.26
CA GLY A 126 -9.81 -6.94 31.37
C GLY A 126 -9.22 -8.29 31.82
N ALA A 127 -9.18 -9.29 30.94
CA ALA A 127 -8.67 -10.62 31.25
C ALA A 127 -7.14 -10.59 31.41
N THR A 128 -6.64 -11.02 32.56
CA THR A 128 -5.20 -10.95 32.89
C THR A 128 -4.36 -12.09 32.32
N ASP A 129 -5.01 -13.17 31.88
CA ASP A 129 -4.39 -14.38 31.34
C ASP A 129 -5.42 -15.19 30.54
N MET A 130 -4.96 -16.32 29.96
CA MET A 130 -5.81 -17.23 29.19
C MET A 130 -6.85 -17.97 30.04
N ARG A 131 -6.64 -18.09 31.37
CA ARG A 131 -7.61 -18.72 32.26
C ARG A 131 -8.82 -17.81 32.48
N ALA A 132 -8.59 -16.51 32.68
CA ALA A 132 -9.65 -15.52 32.79
C ALA A 132 -10.51 -15.45 31.51
N LEU A 133 -9.91 -15.61 30.33
CA LEU A 133 -10.67 -15.73 29.07
C LEU A 133 -11.51 -17.01 29.00
N ALA A 134 -10.97 -18.15 29.48
CA ALA A 134 -11.72 -19.40 29.54
C ALA A 134 -12.90 -19.32 30.52
N ASP A 135 -12.70 -18.69 31.68
CA ASP A 135 -13.75 -18.46 32.66
C ASP A 135 -14.84 -17.53 32.11
N LEU A 136 -14.46 -16.45 31.42
CA LEU A 136 -15.40 -15.57 30.69
C LEU A 136 -16.21 -16.33 29.63
N TYR A 137 -15.57 -17.17 28.82
CA TYR A 137 -16.28 -17.95 27.82
C TYR A 137 -17.28 -18.92 28.47
N ALA A 138 -16.89 -19.56 29.58
CA ALA A 138 -17.70 -20.55 30.27
C ALA A 138 -18.90 -19.95 31.04
N ASP A 139 -18.74 -18.75 31.60
CA ASP A 139 -19.72 -18.14 32.51
C ASP A 139 -19.85 -16.62 32.29
N HIS A 140 -20.32 -16.22 31.11
CA HIS A 140 -20.71 -14.83 30.82
C HIS A 140 -22.22 -14.63 30.94
N ASN A 141 -22.61 -13.39 31.20
CA ASN A 141 -23.97 -12.92 31.08
C ASN A 141 -24.08 -11.80 30.02
N ILE A 142 -25.29 -11.31 29.80
CA ILE A 142 -25.55 -10.26 28.81
C ILE A 142 -24.81 -8.95 29.09
N ALA A 143 -24.60 -8.59 30.37
CA ALA A 143 -23.89 -7.37 30.74
C ALA A 143 -22.39 -7.48 30.42
N ASP A 144 -21.77 -8.64 30.65
CA ASP A 144 -20.37 -8.89 30.29
C ASP A 144 -20.19 -8.75 28.78
N MET A 145 -21.06 -9.41 28.02
CA MET A 145 -21.04 -9.39 26.57
C MET A 145 -21.28 -7.99 25.98
N GLN A 146 -22.18 -7.21 26.57
CA GLN A 146 -22.39 -5.80 26.19
C GLN A 146 -21.18 -4.93 26.55
N GLY A 147 -20.57 -5.15 27.71
CA GLY A 147 -19.34 -4.47 28.14
C GLY A 147 -18.19 -4.69 27.14
N ILE A 148 -17.99 -5.95 26.71
CA ILE A 148 -16.99 -6.30 25.70
C ILE A 148 -17.33 -5.65 24.36
N ALA A 149 -18.58 -5.74 23.90
CA ALA A 149 -19.01 -5.13 22.64
C ALA A 149 -18.75 -3.61 22.61
N ASN A 150 -18.96 -2.92 23.73
CA ASN A 150 -18.70 -1.49 23.84
C ASN A 150 -17.21 -1.15 23.89
N THR A 151 -16.38 -2.04 24.44
CA THR A 151 -14.95 -1.77 24.68
C THR A 151 -14.05 -2.19 23.53
N ILE A 152 -14.42 -3.21 22.75
CA ILE A 152 -13.61 -3.73 21.62
C ILE A 152 -13.11 -2.65 20.65
N PRO A 153 -13.91 -1.68 20.18
CA PRO A 153 -13.41 -0.66 19.26
C PRO A 153 -12.22 0.13 19.83
N ARG A 154 -12.29 0.49 21.12
CA ARG A 154 -11.20 1.17 21.82
C ARG A 154 -10.00 0.25 22.01
N ALA A 155 -10.22 -0.99 22.45
CA ALA A 155 -9.16 -2.00 22.58
C ALA A 155 -8.39 -2.17 21.26
N PHE A 156 -9.10 -2.21 20.14
CA PHE A 156 -8.50 -2.32 18.82
C PHE A 156 -7.66 -1.08 18.44
N THR A 157 -8.18 0.14 18.68
CA THR A 157 -7.41 1.37 18.48
C THR A 157 -6.13 1.39 19.32
N ASP A 158 -6.22 1.00 20.60
CA ASP A 158 -5.07 0.96 21.50
C ASP A 158 -4.03 -0.07 21.03
N ILE A 159 -4.46 -1.28 20.65
CA ILE A 159 -3.58 -2.34 20.13
C ILE A 159 -2.88 -1.90 18.83
N THR A 160 -3.64 -1.39 17.86
CA THR A 160 -3.08 -0.98 16.56
C THR A 160 -2.15 0.21 16.66
N SER A 161 -2.44 1.16 17.56
CA SER A 161 -1.54 2.27 17.85
C SER A 161 -0.24 1.78 18.48
N SER A 162 -0.32 0.93 19.50
CA SER A 162 0.87 0.42 20.21
C SER A 162 1.75 -0.48 19.35
N LEU A 163 1.14 -1.28 18.45
CA LEU A 163 1.85 -2.19 17.55
C LEU A 163 2.09 -1.61 16.16
N GLY A 164 1.81 -0.32 15.94
CA GLY A 164 1.83 0.34 14.62
C GLY A 164 3.08 0.09 13.78
N PRO A 165 4.31 0.25 14.32
CA PRO A 165 5.54 -0.05 13.59
C PRO A 165 5.61 -1.52 13.12
N LEU A 166 5.23 -2.45 14.01
CA LEU A 166 5.23 -3.88 13.71
C LEU A 166 4.15 -4.23 12.67
N LEU A 167 2.94 -3.69 12.80
CA LEU A 167 1.86 -3.91 11.81
C LEU A 167 2.24 -3.33 10.45
N SER A 168 2.90 -2.17 10.42
CA SER A 168 3.35 -1.52 9.19
C SER A 168 4.41 -2.33 8.46
N LEU A 169 5.31 -2.99 9.20
CA LEU A 169 6.33 -3.88 8.65
C LEU A 169 5.74 -5.01 7.80
N TYR A 170 4.54 -5.49 8.14
CA TYR A 170 3.83 -6.54 7.40
C TYR A 170 2.71 -5.99 6.49
N GLY A 171 2.56 -4.67 6.39
CA GLY A 171 1.48 -4.03 5.64
C GLY A 171 0.07 -4.32 6.19
N ALA A 172 -0.02 -4.63 7.49
CA ALA A 172 -1.26 -4.97 8.21
C ALA A 172 -1.83 -3.80 9.03
N ALA A 173 -1.24 -2.60 8.94
CA ALA A 173 -1.63 -1.44 9.76
C ALA A 173 -3.08 -0.98 9.58
N SER A 174 -3.73 -1.34 8.47
CA SER A 174 -5.12 -1.02 8.17
C SER A 174 -6.08 -2.21 8.28
N SER A 175 -5.56 -3.40 8.60
CA SER A 175 -6.37 -4.61 8.73
C SER A 175 -7.06 -4.65 10.08
N ASP A 176 -8.37 -4.88 10.08
CA ASP A 176 -9.13 -5.23 11.28
C ASP A 176 -9.01 -6.75 11.50
N PRO A 177 -8.29 -7.21 12.53
CA PRO A 177 -8.08 -8.63 12.80
C PRO A 177 -9.35 -9.34 13.24
N LEU A 178 -10.44 -8.63 13.57
CA LEU A 178 -11.73 -9.27 13.87
C LEU A 178 -12.54 -9.51 12.60
N VAL A 179 -12.54 -8.58 11.64
CA VAL A 179 -13.53 -8.62 10.53
C VAL A 179 -12.96 -8.43 9.12
N SER A 180 -11.72 -7.97 8.94
CA SER A 180 -11.15 -7.85 7.60
C SER A 180 -11.01 -9.23 6.96
N PRO A 181 -11.22 -9.36 5.64
CA PRO A 181 -10.86 -10.56 4.92
C PRO A 181 -9.43 -10.97 5.24
N TYR A 182 -9.25 -12.24 5.55
CA TYR A 182 -7.99 -12.83 5.96
C TYR A 182 -7.69 -13.99 5.01
N THR A 183 -6.43 -14.28 4.76
CA THR A 183 -5.99 -15.45 3.97
C THR A 183 -4.70 -15.96 4.57
N VAL A 184 -4.55 -17.28 4.69
CA VAL A 184 -3.34 -17.91 5.24
C VAL A 184 -2.30 -18.09 4.13
N ASN A 185 -1.69 -16.98 3.72
CA ASN A 185 -0.78 -16.90 2.57
C ASN A 185 0.60 -16.30 2.92
N LYS A 186 0.92 -16.18 4.21
CA LYS A 186 2.13 -15.59 4.78
C LYS A 186 2.30 -14.09 4.48
N GLN A 187 1.20 -13.38 4.19
CA GLN A 187 1.18 -11.94 3.94
C GLN A 187 0.33 -11.20 4.98
N GLY A 188 0.50 -9.89 5.11
CA GLY A 188 -0.34 -9.08 6.01
C GLY A 188 -0.29 -9.59 7.45
N LEU A 189 -1.46 -9.75 8.05
CA LEU A 189 -1.61 -10.34 9.38
C LEU A 189 -1.06 -11.76 9.49
N ASP A 190 -1.16 -12.57 8.43
CA ASP A 190 -0.67 -13.95 8.44
C ASP A 190 0.86 -14.01 8.51
N GLY A 191 1.52 -13.19 7.69
CA GLY A 191 2.97 -13.03 7.73
C GLY A 191 3.48 -12.50 9.08
N LEU A 192 2.72 -11.59 9.72
CA LEU A 192 3.01 -11.16 11.07
C LEU A 192 2.94 -12.34 12.05
N PHE A 193 1.85 -13.10 12.03
CA PHE A 193 1.64 -14.21 12.95
C PHE A 193 2.59 -15.37 12.71
N ASP A 194 3.14 -15.55 11.51
CA ASP A 194 4.22 -16.50 11.27
C ASP A 194 5.51 -16.16 12.03
N GLN A 195 5.75 -14.88 12.31
CA GLN A 195 7.03 -14.39 12.83
C GLN A 195 6.99 -14.00 14.30
N VAL A 196 5.81 -13.67 14.84
CA VAL A 196 5.67 -13.24 16.24
C VAL A 196 4.68 -14.11 17.01
N ALA A 197 4.94 -14.26 18.30
CA ALA A 197 4.00 -14.79 19.27
C ALA A 197 3.45 -13.64 20.11
N ILE A 198 2.13 -13.65 20.37
CA ILE A 198 1.46 -12.68 21.23
C ILE A 198 0.91 -13.46 22.42
N ASN A 199 1.41 -13.16 23.61
CA ASN A 199 1.08 -13.87 24.84
C ASN A 199 0.44 -12.92 25.85
N ILE A 200 -0.49 -13.46 26.63
CA ILE A 200 -1.14 -12.77 27.74
C ILE A 200 -0.93 -13.60 28.99
N SER A 201 -0.20 -13.05 29.96
CA SER A 201 0.11 -13.74 31.21
C SER A 201 0.35 -12.71 32.31
N GLU A 202 -0.13 -13.00 33.51
CA GLU A 202 0.12 -12.17 34.71
C GLU A 202 -0.25 -10.69 34.52
N GLY A 203 -1.34 -10.43 33.80
CA GLY A 203 -1.82 -9.08 33.51
C GLY A 203 -0.96 -8.30 32.51
N LYS A 204 -0.03 -8.97 31.83
CA LYS A 204 0.85 -8.39 30.80
C LYS A 204 0.64 -9.03 29.44
N VAL A 205 0.81 -8.22 28.43
CA VAL A 205 0.98 -8.62 27.04
C VAL A 205 2.47 -8.66 26.74
N SER A 206 2.92 -9.70 26.06
CA SER A 206 4.24 -9.74 25.43
C SER A 206 4.13 -10.16 23.98
N VAL A 207 4.81 -9.42 23.11
CA VAL A 207 5.02 -9.81 21.71
C VAL A 207 6.48 -10.20 21.59
N THR A 208 6.74 -11.45 21.21
CA THR A 208 8.09 -11.98 21.04
C THR A 208 8.29 -12.48 19.63
N ARG A 209 9.54 -12.46 19.16
CA ARG A 209 9.94 -13.15 17.94
C ARG A 209 9.82 -14.66 18.13
N LYS A 210 9.20 -15.38 17.21
CA LYS A 210 9.10 -16.86 17.29
C LYS A 210 10.46 -17.55 17.16
N ASP A 211 11.35 -17.00 16.34
CA ASP A 211 12.66 -17.60 16.05
C ASP A 211 13.68 -17.44 17.19
N THR A 212 13.73 -16.25 17.80
CA THR A 212 14.75 -15.88 18.79
C THR A 212 14.19 -15.70 20.20
N GLN A 213 12.87 -15.65 20.36
CA GLN A 213 12.16 -15.36 21.61
C GLN A 213 12.47 -13.98 22.22
N VAL A 214 13.13 -13.09 21.47
CA VAL A 214 13.37 -11.71 21.87
C VAL A 214 12.05 -10.96 21.97
N THR A 215 11.89 -10.16 23.02
CA THR A 215 10.69 -9.34 23.23
C THR A 215 10.74 -8.10 22.34
N ILE A 216 9.70 -7.93 21.53
CA ILE A 216 9.48 -6.79 20.63
C ILE A 216 8.64 -5.72 21.34
N PHE A 217 7.68 -6.15 22.15
CA PHE A 217 6.74 -5.27 22.84
C PHE A 217 6.29 -5.90 24.14
N SER A 218 6.09 -5.07 25.18
CA SER A 218 5.37 -5.48 26.38
C SER A 218 4.63 -4.32 27.02
N ALA A 219 3.45 -4.60 27.55
CA ALA A 219 2.62 -3.64 28.28
C ALA A 219 1.65 -4.36 29.22
N PRO A 220 1.10 -3.70 30.26
CA PRO A 220 -0.05 -4.21 31.00
C PRO A 220 -1.28 -4.36 30.08
N VAL A 221 -2.07 -5.43 30.23
CA VAL A 221 -3.31 -5.64 29.45
C VAL A 221 -4.27 -4.46 29.60
N GLY A 222 -4.41 -3.92 30.82
CA GLY A 222 -5.26 -2.77 31.10
C GLY A 222 -4.71 -1.42 30.63
N ASN A 223 -3.49 -1.36 30.07
CA ASN A 223 -2.88 -0.14 29.57
C ASN A 223 -1.87 -0.45 28.45
N ILE A 224 -2.34 -1.03 27.35
CA ILE A 224 -1.47 -1.40 26.21
C ILE A 224 -0.74 -0.18 25.63
N THR A 225 -1.32 1.02 25.73
CA THR A 225 -0.70 2.27 25.27
C THR A 225 0.54 2.68 26.06
N SER A 226 0.85 2.06 27.20
CA SER A 226 2.09 2.33 27.93
C SER A 226 3.32 1.60 27.38
N GLY A 227 3.12 0.62 26.50
CA GLY A 227 4.22 -0.08 25.84
C GLY A 227 4.70 0.65 24.60
N ALA A 228 5.93 0.35 24.18
CA ALA A 228 6.49 0.78 22.91
C ALA A 228 7.12 -0.41 22.20
N VAL A 229 7.05 -0.41 20.87
CA VAL A 229 7.75 -1.41 20.04
C VAL A 229 9.24 -1.10 20.05
N ASP A 230 10.05 -2.08 20.44
CA ASP A 230 11.49 -2.05 20.21
C ASP A 230 11.77 -2.39 18.74
N THR A 231 12.01 -1.35 17.95
CA THR A 231 12.25 -1.48 16.51
C THR A 231 13.54 -2.24 16.18
N ALA A 232 14.52 -2.28 17.08
CA ALA A 232 15.75 -3.03 16.88
C ALA A 232 15.53 -4.54 17.07
N SER A 233 14.53 -4.90 17.87
CA SER A 233 14.13 -6.28 18.16
C SER A 233 13.05 -6.82 17.24
N MET A 234 12.52 -6.02 16.30
CA MET A 234 11.54 -6.51 15.33
C MET A 234 12.12 -7.67 14.49
N PRO A 235 11.28 -8.64 14.07
CA PRO A 235 11.73 -9.64 13.12
C PRO A 235 12.21 -8.92 11.85
N ILE A 236 13.29 -9.40 11.26
CA ILE A 236 13.56 -9.12 9.86
C ILE A 236 12.67 -10.12 9.14
N PRO A 237 11.57 -9.70 8.48
CA PRO A 237 10.74 -10.64 7.77
C PRO A 237 11.64 -11.41 6.82
N SER A 238 11.64 -12.75 6.88
CA SER A 238 12.41 -13.59 5.95
C SER A 238 12.03 -13.31 4.49
N HIS A 239 10.92 -12.59 4.29
CA HIS A 239 10.33 -12.16 3.04
C HIS A 239 10.07 -10.65 3.11
N TYR A 240 11.09 -9.84 2.82
CA TYR A 240 10.93 -8.40 2.69
C TYR A 240 10.23 -8.13 1.35
N TYR A 241 8.92 -7.90 1.37
CA TYR A 241 8.28 -7.22 0.26
C TYR A 241 8.50 -5.72 0.47
N MET A 242 9.58 -5.21 -0.12
CA MET A 242 9.66 -3.77 -0.30
C MET A 242 8.44 -3.31 -1.11
N PRO A 243 7.96 -2.09 -0.84
CA PRO A 243 6.94 -1.49 -1.67
C PRO A 243 7.31 -1.64 -3.14
N GLY A 244 6.44 -2.30 -3.91
CA GLY A 244 6.64 -2.38 -5.35
C GLY A 244 6.75 -0.95 -5.86
N ASN A 245 7.86 -0.61 -6.52
CA ASN A 245 8.03 0.67 -7.19
C ASN A 245 7.11 0.70 -8.42
N ALA A 246 5.79 0.77 -8.23
CA ALA A 246 4.87 0.85 -9.34
C ALA A 246 5.08 2.18 -10.10
N VAL A 247 5.29 2.12 -11.40
CA VAL A 247 5.42 3.29 -12.25
C VAL A 247 4.08 3.54 -12.93
N LEU A 248 3.38 4.58 -12.48
CA LEU A 248 2.13 5.04 -13.08
C LEU A 248 2.44 6.03 -14.21
N THR A 249 2.11 5.68 -15.44
CA THR A 249 2.23 6.59 -16.58
C THR A 249 0.90 7.30 -16.82
N LEU A 250 0.94 8.62 -16.83
CA LEU A 250 -0.17 9.48 -17.18
C LEU A 250 0.05 10.07 -18.58
N LYS A 251 -0.91 9.86 -19.49
CA LYS A 251 -0.86 10.41 -20.84
C LYS A 251 -1.78 11.60 -20.98
N LEU A 252 -1.30 12.66 -21.64
CA LEU A 252 -2.14 13.76 -22.07
C LEU A 252 -2.90 13.36 -23.35
N GLN A 253 -4.22 13.43 -23.31
CA GLN A 253 -5.11 13.21 -24.45
C GLN A 253 -5.76 14.53 -24.88
N GLY A 254 -5.94 14.69 -26.19
CA GLY A 254 -6.54 15.86 -26.83
C GLY A 254 -5.57 16.57 -27.76
N ASP A 255 -6.10 17.43 -28.63
CA ASP A 255 -5.31 18.16 -29.61
C ASP A 255 -4.72 19.44 -28.98
N LEU A 256 -3.39 19.50 -28.91
CA LEU A 256 -2.68 20.74 -28.64
C LEU A 256 -2.38 21.44 -29.97
N PRO A 257 -2.77 22.71 -30.14
CA PRO A 257 -2.32 23.49 -31.29
C PRO A 257 -0.79 23.53 -31.33
N GLN A 258 -0.21 23.39 -32.52
CA GLN A 258 1.24 23.39 -32.70
C GLN A 258 1.88 24.63 -32.07
N GLY A 259 2.93 24.42 -31.26
CA GLY A 259 3.65 25.50 -30.56
C GLY A 259 3.00 25.97 -29.26
N THR A 260 1.93 25.33 -28.78
CA THR A 260 1.30 25.71 -27.50
C THR A 260 2.22 25.41 -26.32
N LEU A 261 2.60 26.47 -25.59
CA LEU A 261 3.20 26.37 -24.27
C LEU A 261 2.12 26.10 -23.21
N VAL A 262 2.26 25.01 -22.45
CA VAL A 262 1.35 24.62 -21.37
C VAL A 262 1.97 25.02 -20.02
N LYS A 263 1.27 25.82 -19.25
CA LYS A 263 1.66 26.28 -17.90
C LYS A 263 0.61 25.92 -16.85
N ASN A 264 1.03 25.97 -15.59
CA ASN A 264 0.18 25.80 -14.41
C ASN A 264 -0.66 24.51 -14.47
N ILE A 265 0.00 23.39 -14.75
CA ILE A 265 -0.66 22.11 -14.87
C ILE A 265 -0.96 21.62 -13.47
N SER A 266 -2.22 21.33 -13.19
CA SER A 266 -2.63 20.71 -11.93
C SER A 266 -3.37 19.41 -12.24
N ILE A 267 -2.89 18.31 -11.68
CA ILE A 267 -3.45 16.96 -11.84
C ILE A 267 -3.74 16.40 -10.45
N SER A 268 -4.96 15.93 -10.24
CA SER A 268 -5.36 15.25 -9.00
C SER A 268 -5.63 13.78 -9.30
N VAL A 269 -4.76 12.90 -8.82
CA VAL A 269 -4.90 11.44 -8.97
C VAL A 269 -5.43 10.86 -7.67
N ARG A 270 -6.59 10.19 -7.72
CA ARG A 270 -7.04 9.37 -6.60
C ARG A 270 -6.32 8.02 -6.63
N LEU A 271 -5.64 7.72 -5.54
CA LEU A 271 -4.94 6.47 -5.30
C LEU A 271 -5.89 5.47 -4.64
N PRO A 272 -5.74 4.16 -4.92
CA PRO A 272 -6.30 3.09 -4.11
C PRO A 272 -5.95 3.25 -2.62
N TYR A 273 -6.86 2.78 -1.75
CA TYR A 273 -6.60 2.78 -0.30
C TYR A 273 -5.34 1.96 0.02
N GLY A 274 -4.53 2.45 0.97
CA GLY A 274 -3.32 1.79 1.42
C GLY A 274 -2.06 2.06 0.58
N ILE A 275 -2.15 2.91 -0.46
CA ILE A 275 -0.99 3.37 -1.23
C ILE A 275 -0.40 4.62 -0.56
N THR A 276 0.85 4.53 -0.13
CA THR A 276 1.70 5.69 0.19
C THR A 276 2.44 6.11 -1.08
N VAL A 277 2.77 7.38 -1.23
CA VAL A 277 3.64 7.86 -2.32
C VAL A 277 4.89 8.43 -1.67
N LEU A 278 6.02 7.72 -1.80
CA LEU A 278 7.32 8.34 -1.61
C LEU A 278 7.70 9.02 -2.92
N THR A 279 7.79 10.35 -2.87
CA THR A 279 8.42 11.12 -3.93
C THR A 279 9.92 11.09 -3.67
N THR A 280 10.66 10.27 -4.40
CA THR A 280 12.13 10.30 -4.37
C THR A 280 12.64 11.27 -5.42
N ALA A 281 13.68 12.02 -5.07
CA ALA A 281 14.40 12.90 -5.98
C ALA A 281 14.98 12.08 -7.14
N ALA A 282 14.52 12.31 -8.37
CA ALA A 282 15.26 11.89 -9.55
C ALA A 282 16.41 12.88 -9.82
N GLU A 283 17.49 12.36 -10.42
CA GLU A 283 18.80 12.93 -10.74
C GLU A 283 18.82 14.22 -11.61
N GLY A 284 17.97 15.21 -11.30
CA GLY A 284 18.00 16.52 -11.94
C GLY A 284 19.24 17.34 -11.55
N ASN A 285 19.82 17.10 -10.37
CA ASN A 285 20.89 17.91 -9.80
C ASN A 285 22.26 17.71 -10.50
N ALA A 286 22.47 16.55 -11.15
CA ALA A 286 23.65 16.31 -11.98
C ALA A 286 23.73 17.26 -13.19
N LYS A 287 22.59 17.76 -13.69
CA LYS A 287 22.54 18.69 -14.84
C LYS A 287 22.88 20.14 -14.50
N VAL A 288 22.83 20.55 -13.23
CA VAL A 288 23.34 21.88 -12.82
C VAL A 288 24.86 21.84 -12.63
N TYR A 289 25.37 20.72 -12.12
CA TYR A 289 26.81 20.49 -11.95
C TYR A 289 27.56 20.29 -13.29
N ALA A 290 26.94 19.59 -14.25
CA ALA A 290 27.60 19.17 -15.48
C ALA A 290 28.02 20.29 -16.46
N PRO A 291 27.29 21.41 -16.66
CA PRO A 291 27.75 22.48 -17.56
C PRO A 291 28.65 23.50 -16.87
N SER A 292 28.38 23.78 -15.58
CA SER A 292 28.92 24.96 -14.89
C SER A 292 30.14 24.67 -14.03
N CYS A 293 30.28 23.43 -13.53
CA CYS A 293 31.32 23.07 -12.55
C CYS A 293 32.23 21.92 -13.01
N SER A 294 31.76 21.04 -13.91
CA SER A 294 32.52 19.86 -14.35
C SER A 294 33.84 20.18 -15.06
N GLN A 295 33.93 21.34 -15.71
CA GLN A 295 35.16 21.81 -16.36
C GLN A 295 36.25 22.22 -15.37
N CYS A 296 35.87 22.63 -14.16
CA CYS A 296 36.80 23.05 -13.11
C CYS A 296 37.05 21.95 -12.06
N HIS A 297 36.12 21.01 -11.92
CA HIS A 297 36.17 19.91 -10.94
C HIS A 297 35.78 18.59 -11.62
N PRO A 298 36.65 17.98 -12.45
CA PRO A 298 36.38 16.68 -13.03
C PRO A 298 36.19 15.66 -11.91
N TYR A 299 35.07 14.94 -11.95
CA TYR A 299 34.75 13.89 -11.00
C TYR A 299 35.69 12.70 -11.24
N ASP A 300 36.75 12.61 -10.43
CA ASP A 300 37.70 11.50 -10.44
C ASP A 300 37.24 10.42 -9.45
N THR A 301 36.60 9.37 -9.97
CA THR A 301 36.12 8.22 -9.19
C THR A 301 37.24 7.41 -8.54
N THR A 302 38.51 7.68 -8.85
CA THR A 302 39.65 6.92 -8.35
C THR A 302 40.31 7.55 -7.12
N LYS A 303 39.89 8.76 -6.69
CA LYS A 303 40.45 9.47 -5.53
C LYS A 303 39.35 10.17 -4.70
N PRO A 304 38.70 9.45 -3.76
CA PRO A 304 37.58 9.99 -2.98
C PRO A 304 37.97 11.12 -1.98
N ASP A 305 39.26 11.35 -1.74
CA ASP A 305 39.73 12.16 -0.60
C ASP A 305 39.77 13.69 -0.83
N ASN A 306 39.49 14.19 -2.04
CA ASN A 306 39.57 15.63 -2.34
C ASN A 306 38.23 16.37 -2.38
N ILE A 307 37.11 15.64 -2.33
CA ILE A 307 35.77 16.24 -2.37
C ILE A 307 35.33 16.53 -0.92
N SER A 308 35.42 15.60 0.02
CA SER A 308 34.93 15.79 1.41
C SER A 308 35.53 16.99 2.16
N THR A 309 36.73 17.44 1.83
CA THR A 309 37.39 18.60 2.45
C THR A 309 36.81 19.96 2.02
N LEU A 310 36.06 20.02 0.91
CA LEU A 310 35.37 21.24 0.44
C LEU A 310 34.00 21.47 1.09
N TYR A 311 33.39 20.45 1.70
CA TYR A 311 31.97 20.48 2.08
C TYR A 311 31.69 20.81 3.55
N GLY A 312 32.70 21.30 4.29
CA GLY A 312 32.58 21.54 5.73
C GLY A 312 31.99 22.90 6.16
N SER A 313 31.98 23.92 5.30
CA SER A 313 31.22 25.16 5.54
C SER A 313 31.50 26.18 4.42
N ASN A 314 30.48 26.93 4.01
CA ASN A 314 30.57 28.12 3.16
C ASN A 314 30.55 27.98 1.61
N LEU A 315 29.81 27.00 1.08
CA LEU A 315 29.40 26.98 -0.34
C LEU A 315 28.82 28.32 -0.83
N PRO A 316 27.92 28.99 -0.07
CA PRO A 316 27.45 30.33 -0.45
C PRO A 316 28.53 31.41 -0.46
N ALA A 317 29.60 31.28 0.33
CA ALA A 317 30.70 32.25 0.33
C ALA A 317 31.64 32.07 -0.87
N LEU A 318 31.81 30.84 -1.37
CA LEU A 318 32.62 30.53 -2.55
C LEU A 318 32.06 31.12 -3.85
N PHE A 319 30.74 31.33 -3.91
CA PHE A 319 30.05 31.89 -5.09
C PHE A 319 29.57 33.35 -4.90
N LYS A 320 29.96 34.04 -3.81
CA LYS A 320 29.71 35.50 -3.64
C LYS A 320 30.45 36.36 -4.67
N THR A 321 31.53 35.84 -5.23
CA THR A 321 32.25 36.39 -6.39
C THR A 321 32.28 35.35 -7.49
N PRO A 322 32.29 35.74 -8.79
CA PRO A 322 32.32 34.79 -9.90
C PRO A 322 33.49 33.81 -9.74
N HIS A 323 33.19 32.52 -9.62
CA HIS A 323 34.21 31.48 -9.51
C HIS A 323 34.56 31.02 -10.92
N GLN A 324 35.77 31.33 -11.40
CA GLN A 324 36.20 31.04 -12.78
C GLN A 324 35.25 31.59 -13.86
N GLY A 325 34.64 32.75 -13.61
CA GLY A 325 33.70 33.39 -14.55
C GLY A 325 32.28 32.83 -14.51
N VAL A 326 32.00 31.82 -13.67
CA VAL A 326 30.67 31.28 -13.44
C VAL A 326 30.01 32.02 -12.28
N THR A 327 28.84 32.60 -12.53
CA THR A 327 27.98 33.20 -11.50
C THR A 327 26.71 32.37 -11.42
N LEU A 328 26.41 31.84 -10.23
CA LEU A 328 25.16 31.15 -9.98
C LEU A 328 24.12 32.18 -9.53
N SER A 329 22.89 32.06 -10.02
CA SER A 329 21.74 32.74 -9.41
C SER A 329 21.51 32.21 -7.98
N SER A 330 20.78 32.97 -7.15
CA SER A 330 20.39 32.53 -5.81
C SER A 330 19.76 31.13 -5.83
N ASP A 331 18.86 30.89 -6.77
CA ASP A 331 18.11 29.66 -6.88
C ASP A 331 19.03 28.48 -7.27
N GLN A 332 20.01 28.72 -8.15
CA GLN A 332 21.02 27.71 -8.51
C GLN A 332 21.95 27.38 -7.35
N LEU A 333 22.27 28.37 -6.50
CA LEU A 333 23.11 28.19 -5.32
C LEU A 333 22.37 27.40 -4.23
N ASP A 334 21.08 27.66 -4.04
CA ASP A 334 20.23 26.92 -3.09
C ASP A 334 20.07 25.46 -3.53
N ILE A 335 19.84 25.22 -4.83
CA ILE A 335 19.76 23.87 -5.42
C ILE A 335 21.08 23.11 -5.23
N LEU A 336 22.21 23.75 -5.51
CA LEU A 336 23.53 23.12 -5.39
C LEU A 336 23.87 22.80 -3.93
N THR A 337 23.49 23.67 -3.00
CA THR A 337 23.69 23.47 -1.56
C THR A 337 22.89 22.27 -1.04
N ALA A 338 21.60 22.20 -1.39
CA ALA A 338 20.74 21.08 -1.02
C ALA A 338 21.24 19.72 -1.57
N TYR A 339 21.78 19.72 -2.80
CA TYR A 339 22.39 18.52 -3.39
C TYR A 339 23.59 18.02 -2.55
N PHE A 340 24.50 18.90 -2.15
CA PHE A 340 25.67 18.48 -1.36
C PHE A 340 25.34 18.06 0.07
N GLU A 341 24.37 18.70 0.70
CA GLU A 341 23.86 18.28 2.01
C GLU A 341 23.28 16.86 1.95
N SER A 342 22.58 16.51 0.87
CA SER A 342 22.02 15.15 0.68
C SER A 342 23.07 14.04 0.58
N LEU A 343 24.29 14.36 0.12
CA LEU A 343 25.40 13.39 -0.01
C LEU A 343 26.12 13.12 1.31
N THR A 344 26.00 14.01 2.30
CA THR A 344 26.76 13.94 3.55
C THR A 344 25.96 13.39 4.73
N ASN A 345 24.62 13.32 4.63
CA ASN A 345 23.77 12.76 5.67
C ASN A 345 22.58 11.95 5.09
N PRO A 346 22.80 10.71 4.64
CA PRO A 346 21.78 9.93 3.93
C PRO A 346 20.57 9.55 4.79
N GLN A 347 20.67 9.61 6.13
CA GLN A 347 19.56 9.33 7.04
C GLN A 347 18.65 10.55 7.32
N GLN A 348 19.10 11.78 7.10
CA GLN A 348 18.26 13.00 7.22
C GLN A 348 17.62 13.43 5.89
N ALA A 349 18.10 12.92 4.75
CA ALA A 349 17.58 13.22 3.42
C ALA A 349 16.16 12.67 3.14
N LEU A 350 15.57 11.92 4.08
CA LEU A 350 14.19 11.43 3.99
C LEU A 350 13.12 12.51 4.26
N THR A 351 13.51 13.73 4.65
CA THR A 351 12.56 14.83 4.94
C THR A 351 12.90 16.17 4.27
N ALA A 352 13.76 16.20 3.25
CA ALA A 352 14.06 17.44 2.51
C ALA A 352 13.41 17.42 1.11
N ASP A 353 12.49 18.35 0.90
CA ASP A 353 11.72 18.56 -0.34
C ASP A 353 12.62 18.91 -1.54
N VAL A 354 12.80 17.98 -2.49
CA VAL A 354 12.90 18.26 -3.94
C VAL A 354 12.41 17.02 -4.71
N ASN A 355 11.33 17.17 -5.49
CA ASN A 355 10.67 16.08 -6.22
C ASN A 355 10.59 16.38 -7.72
N THR A 356 10.95 15.40 -8.56
CA THR A 356 10.98 15.54 -10.02
C THR A 356 9.97 14.59 -10.66
N ALA A 357 9.01 15.15 -11.41
CA ALA A 357 8.38 14.45 -12.51
C ALA A 357 9.29 14.66 -13.73
N ILE A 358 9.72 13.59 -14.39
CA ILE A 358 10.54 13.68 -15.61
C ILE A 358 9.62 13.54 -16.81
N PRO A 359 9.44 14.59 -17.64
CA PRO A 359 8.95 14.44 -18.99
C PRO A 359 9.84 13.49 -19.79
N ILE A 360 9.27 12.46 -20.42
CA ILE A 360 9.99 11.68 -21.43
C ILE A 360 9.35 12.02 -22.78
N GLY A 361 10.09 12.78 -23.59
CA GLY A 361 9.67 13.42 -24.85
C GLY A 361 10.65 14.54 -25.20
N ALA A 362 10.49 15.23 -26.34
CA ALA A 362 11.40 16.30 -26.78
C ALA A 362 11.39 17.57 -25.89
N ALA A 363 10.65 17.55 -24.78
CA ALA A 363 10.49 18.64 -23.84
C ALA A 363 11.74 18.81 -22.95
N THR A 364 12.38 19.97 -22.99
CA THR A 364 13.48 20.37 -22.11
C THR A 364 12.99 21.46 -21.12
N GLY A 365 13.36 21.36 -19.83
CA GLY A 365 13.22 22.46 -18.85
C GLY A 365 11.94 22.53 -18.00
N SER A 366 11.55 21.45 -17.32
CA SER A 366 10.33 21.44 -16.48
C SER A 366 10.66 21.45 -14.98
N ASN A 367 10.10 22.41 -14.23
CA ASN A 367 10.19 22.48 -12.77
C ASN A 367 8.83 22.13 -12.14
N VAL A 368 8.79 21.10 -11.30
CA VAL A 368 7.61 20.72 -10.50
C VAL A 368 7.58 21.59 -9.24
N TYR A 369 6.54 22.40 -9.07
CA TYR A 369 6.37 23.25 -7.89
C TYR A 369 4.89 23.64 -7.74
N PRO A 370 4.31 23.61 -6.52
CA PRO A 370 4.86 23.10 -5.25
C PRO A 370 4.96 21.56 -5.17
N ALA A 371 5.54 21.05 -4.08
CA ALA A 371 5.67 19.62 -3.79
C ALA A 371 4.32 18.90 -3.94
N PRO A 372 4.28 17.68 -4.53
CA PRO A 372 3.05 16.90 -4.57
C PRO A 372 2.52 16.69 -3.16
N SER A 373 1.26 17.06 -2.91
CA SER A 373 0.63 16.86 -1.61
C SER A 373 -0.34 15.69 -1.68
N LEU A 374 -0.17 14.72 -0.79
CA LEU A 374 -1.12 13.63 -0.58
C LEU A 374 -2.16 14.07 0.46
N SER A 375 -3.43 14.11 0.06
CA SER A 375 -4.51 14.33 1.02
C SER A 375 -4.71 13.08 1.87
N ALA A 376 -4.39 13.16 3.16
CA ALA A 376 -4.60 12.08 4.13
C ALA A 376 -6.08 11.65 4.28
N THR A 377 -7.01 12.53 3.91
CA THR A 377 -8.46 12.27 4.08
C THR A 377 -9.09 11.57 2.86
N ASN A 378 -8.50 11.74 1.67
CA ASN A 378 -9.14 11.34 0.40
C ASN A 378 -8.27 10.51 -0.54
N ASN A 379 -7.02 10.20 -0.15
CA ASN A 379 -6.01 9.53 -0.99
C ASN A 379 -5.84 10.20 -2.36
N ILE A 380 -5.87 11.53 -2.40
CA ILE A 380 -5.68 12.30 -3.62
C ILE A 380 -4.26 12.84 -3.63
N LEU A 381 -3.48 12.44 -4.63
CA LEU A 381 -2.18 13.01 -4.98
C LEU A 381 -2.41 14.21 -5.90
N ASN A 382 -2.06 15.41 -5.43
CA ASN A 382 -2.09 16.62 -6.26
C ASN A 382 -0.69 16.89 -6.81
N ILE A 383 -0.58 17.02 -8.13
CA ILE A 383 0.66 17.30 -8.84
C ILE A 383 0.49 18.65 -9.51
N THR A 384 1.39 19.59 -9.21
CA THR A 384 1.39 20.91 -9.83
C THR A 384 2.72 21.16 -10.53
N MET A 385 2.67 21.54 -11.81
CA MET A 385 3.85 21.88 -12.60
C MET A 385 3.74 23.31 -13.11
N SER A 386 4.81 24.09 -12.90
CA SER A 386 4.84 25.53 -13.19
C SER A 386 4.83 25.81 -14.69
N SER A 387 5.64 25.09 -15.48
CA SER A 387 5.64 25.17 -16.94
C SER A 387 6.20 23.91 -17.59
N LEU A 388 5.56 23.46 -18.68
CA LEU A 388 6.12 22.48 -19.61
C LEU A 388 6.36 23.19 -20.94
N THR A 389 7.63 23.31 -21.35
CA THR A 389 7.96 23.76 -22.71
C THR A 389 8.20 22.55 -23.61
N GLY A 390 7.60 22.56 -24.81
CA GLY A 390 7.77 21.49 -25.79
C GLY A 390 6.85 20.26 -25.63
N PHE A 391 5.78 20.35 -24.82
CA PHE A 391 4.78 19.27 -24.72
C PHE A 391 3.82 19.28 -25.93
N GLY A 392 3.82 18.20 -26.71
CA GLY A 392 2.91 17.97 -27.83
C GLY A 392 1.80 16.95 -27.51
N THR A 393 0.83 16.83 -28.42
CA THR A 393 -0.17 15.77 -28.36
C THR A 393 0.52 14.40 -28.36
N GLY A 394 0.23 13.58 -27.35
CA GLY A 394 0.80 12.23 -27.21
C GLY A 394 1.95 12.10 -26.21
N ASP A 395 2.48 13.22 -25.70
CA ASP A 395 3.47 13.22 -24.62
C ASP A 395 2.88 12.74 -23.30
N PHE A 396 3.75 12.22 -22.43
CA PHE A 396 3.37 11.56 -21.19
C PHE A 396 4.19 12.05 -20.01
N ILE A 397 3.59 11.96 -18.83
CA ILE A 397 4.18 12.24 -17.53
C ILE A 397 4.26 10.91 -16.80
N THR A 398 5.47 10.54 -16.39
CA THR A 398 5.67 9.34 -15.59
C THR A 398 5.72 9.71 -14.12
N ILE A 399 4.88 9.07 -13.31
CA ILE A 399 4.87 9.17 -11.85
C ILE A 399 5.37 7.85 -11.29
N ARG A 400 6.44 7.88 -10.51
CA ARG A 400 6.86 6.72 -9.73
C ARG A 400 6.09 6.70 -8.42
N CYS A 401 5.30 5.65 -8.21
CA CYS A 401 4.53 5.37 -7.00
C CYS A 401 5.24 4.26 -6.22
N ILE A 402 5.67 4.53 -5.00
CA ILE A 402 6.29 3.52 -4.13
C ILE A 402 5.25 3.11 -3.10
N ALA A 403 4.61 1.95 -3.27
CA ALA A 403 3.51 1.56 -2.39
C ALA A 403 3.75 0.19 -1.74
N PRO A 404 3.45 0.04 -0.43
CA PRO A 404 3.67 -1.22 0.29
C PRO A 404 2.90 -2.36 -0.40
N SER A 405 3.54 -3.52 -0.52
CA SER A 405 3.12 -4.58 -1.46
C SER A 405 1.67 -5.07 -1.32
N PRO A 406 1.03 -5.13 -0.12
CA PRO A 406 -0.34 -5.65 -0.05
C PRO A 406 -1.35 -4.74 -0.75
N SER A 407 -1.14 -3.42 -0.74
CA SER A 407 -2.07 -2.45 -1.33
C SER A 407 -1.98 -2.40 -2.85
N LEU A 408 -0.78 -2.63 -3.40
CA LEU A 408 -0.54 -2.66 -4.85
C LEU A 408 -1.08 -3.91 -5.54
N VAL A 409 -1.21 -5.03 -4.82
CA VAL A 409 -1.77 -6.27 -5.37
C VAL A 409 -3.22 -6.09 -5.82
N THR A 410 -3.97 -5.17 -5.20
CA THR A 410 -5.35 -4.85 -5.62
C THR A 410 -5.42 -3.85 -6.79
N ALA A 411 -4.35 -3.09 -7.01
CA ALA A 411 -4.25 -2.09 -8.07
C ALA A 411 -3.59 -2.71 -9.31
N THR A 412 -4.17 -3.77 -9.88
CA THR A 412 -3.52 -4.54 -10.95
C THR A 412 -3.43 -3.83 -12.31
N THR A 413 -4.12 -2.70 -12.48
CA THR A 413 -4.15 -1.97 -13.75
C THR A 413 -4.12 -0.46 -13.53
N ALA A 414 -3.72 0.29 -14.57
CA ALA A 414 -3.80 1.74 -14.57
C ALA A 414 -5.23 2.28 -14.31
N ALA A 415 -6.26 1.50 -14.60
CA ALA A 415 -7.66 1.85 -14.36
C ALA A 415 -8.04 1.93 -12.87
N SER A 416 -7.23 1.34 -11.98
CA SER A 416 -7.39 1.48 -10.53
C SER A 416 -7.04 2.88 -10.02
N PHE A 417 -6.43 3.72 -10.88
CA PHE A 417 -6.17 5.12 -10.64
C PHE A 417 -7.19 5.95 -11.40
N SER A 418 -7.72 6.99 -10.76
CA SER A 418 -8.63 7.92 -11.44
C SER A 418 -8.08 9.34 -11.35
N VAL A 419 -7.95 9.99 -12.50
CA VAL A 419 -7.69 11.44 -12.53
C VAL A 419 -9.01 12.12 -12.21
N THR A 420 -9.08 12.69 -11.01
CA THR A 420 -10.29 13.35 -10.48
C THR A 420 -10.40 14.80 -10.93
N ALA A 421 -9.27 15.42 -11.26
CA ALA A 421 -9.21 16.75 -11.84
C ALA A 421 -7.94 16.92 -12.69
N SER A 422 -8.07 17.64 -13.79
CA SER A 422 -6.94 18.18 -14.53
C SER A 422 -7.25 19.61 -14.98
N SER A 423 -6.26 20.48 -14.90
CA SER A 423 -6.36 21.84 -15.45
C SER A 423 -5.05 22.24 -16.14
N PHE A 424 -5.22 22.88 -17.30
CA PHE A 424 -4.15 23.25 -18.22
C PHE A 424 -4.38 24.67 -18.67
N TYR A 425 -3.33 25.49 -18.65
CA TYR A 425 -3.41 26.89 -19.06
C TYR A 425 -2.41 27.16 -20.17
N SER A 426 -2.82 27.93 -21.17
CA SER A 426 -1.91 28.36 -22.23
C SER A 426 -1.21 29.65 -21.85
N ASP A 427 0.11 29.69 -22.04
CA ASP A 427 0.90 30.91 -21.89
C ASP A 427 0.63 31.89 -23.05
N ILE A 428 0.51 31.37 -24.27
CA ILE A 428 0.30 32.16 -25.50
C ILE A 428 -1.05 32.91 -25.45
N TYR A 429 -2.05 32.33 -24.81
CA TYR A 429 -3.38 32.91 -24.70
C TYR A 429 -3.67 33.56 -23.33
N LYS A 430 -2.66 34.15 -22.68
CA LYS A 430 -2.82 34.92 -21.42
C LYS A 430 -3.48 34.10 -20.29
N ASN A 431 -2.98 32.90 -20.00
CA ASN A 431 -3.54 32.00 -18.99
C ASN A 431 -4.99 31.58 -19.29
N GLN A 432 -5.39 31.48 -20.56
CA GLN A 432 -6.66 30.85 -20.90
C GLN A 432 -6.60 29.36 -20.59
N LYS A 433 -7.65 28.85 -19.94
CA LYS A 433 -7.84 27.42 -19.69
C LYS A 433 -7.99 26.70 -21.03
N LEU A 434 -7.09 25.76 -21.30
CA LEU A 434 -7.18 24.87 -22.46
C LEU A 434 -8.35 23.90 -22.25
N LYS A 435 -9.24 23.81 -23.24
CA LYS A 435 -10.41 22.91 -23.21
C LYS A 435 -10.13 21.65 -24.02
N GLY A 436 -10.78 20.54 -23.65
CA GLY A 436 -10.67 19.27 -24.39
C GLY A 436 -9.42 18.45 -24.10
N LEU A 437 -8.57 18.90 -23.17
CA LEU A 437 -7.45 18.11 -22.68
C LEU A 437 -7.87 17.24 -21.50
N ALA A 438 -7.50 15.97 -21.53
CA ALA A 438 -7.70 15.01 -20.46
C ALA A 438 -6.36 14.35 -20.08
N VAL A 439 -6.21 13.98 -18.81
CA VAL A 439 -5.11 13.10 -18.39
C VAL A 439 -5.72 11.75 -18.10
N VAL A 440 -5.17 10.71 -18.71
CA VAL A 440 -5.59 9.34 -18.44
C VAL A 440 -4.41 8.51 -17.95
N PRO A 441 -4.59 7.68 -16.93
CA PRO A 441 -3.66 6.61 -16.62
C PRO A 441 -3.58 5.65 -17.81
N THR A 442 -2.38 5.39 -18.33
CA THR A 442 -2.20 4.51 -19.49
C THR A 442 -1.41 3.26 -19.21
N ALA A 443 -0.52 3.29 -18.22
CA ALA A 443 0.25 2.12 -17.83
C ALA A 443 0.52 2.15 -16.33
N LEU A 444 0.50 0.97 -15.73
CA LEU A 444 1.00 0.73 -14.39
C LEU A 444 2.00 -0.41 -14.51
N VAL A 445 3.27 -0.06 -14.45
CA VAL A 445 4.39 -0.99 -14.62
C VAL A 445 4.95 -1.31 -13.24
N TYR A 446 5.38 -2.55 -13.04
CA TYR A 446 6.09 -2.96 -11.84
C TYR A 446 7.51 -3.36 -12.26
N PRO A 447 8.49 -2.43 -12.24
CA PRO A 447 9.81 -2.65 -12.82
C PRO A 447 10.51 -3.89 -12.31
N ILE A 448 10.30 -4.26 -11.03
CA ILE A 448 10.87 -5.48 -10.45
C ILE A 448 10.21 -6.74 -11.06
N MET A 449 8.89 -6.76 -11.26
CA MET A 449 8.20 -7.91 -11.87
C MET A 449 8.50 -8.01 -13.36
N GLU A 450 8.44 -6.90 -14.09
CA GLU A 450 8.81 -6.87 -15.52
C GLU A 450 10.29 -7.21 -15.70
N GLY A 451 11.16 -6.72 -14.81
CA GLY A 451 12.58 -7.05 -14.81
C GLY A 451 12.84 -8.52 -14.51
N LYS A 452 12.02 -9.16 -13.67
CA LYS A 452 12.06 -10.62 -13.49
C LYS A 452 11.69 -11.33 -14.78
N GLN A 453 10.65 -10.88 -15.46
CA GLN A 453 10.22 -11.47 -16.72
C GLN A 453 11.29 -11.30 -17.82
N ASP A 454 11.91 -10.12 -17.90
CA ASP A 454 13.04 -9.86 -18.78
C ASP A 454 14.23 -10.77 -18.42
N TYR A 455 14.56 -10.93 -17.13
CA TYR A 455 15.60 -11.86 -16.68
C TYR A 455 15.28 -13.32 -17.08
N ASP A 456 14.09 -13.82 -16.74
CA ASP A 456 13.68 -15.20 -17.00
C ASP A 456 13.72 -15.53 -18.50
N SER A 457 13.28 -14.58 -19.34
CA SER A 457 13.16 -14.79 -20.79
C SER A 457 14.45 -14.52 -21.57
N LEU A 458 15.31 -13.61 -21.11
CA LEU A 458 16.48 -13.14 -21.86
C LEU A 458 17.82 -13.51 -21.23
N CYS A 459 17.86 -13.77 -19.92
CA CYS A 459 19.12 -13.91 -19.17
C CYS A 459 19.28 -15.27 -18.48
N ALA A 460 18.21 -15.85 -17.93
CA ALA A 460 18.26 -17.05 -17.07
C ALA A 460 18.81 -18.30 -17.77
N GLY A 461 18.80 -18.34 -19.11
CA GLY A 461 19.39 -19.43 -19.88
C GLY A 461 20.93 -19.41 -19.94
N CYS A 462 21.57 -18.28 -19.60
CA CYS A 462 23.03 -18.12 -19.66
C CYS A 462 23.65 -17.61 -18.37
N HIS A 463 22.84 -17.01 -17.48
CA HIS A 463 23.28 -16.42 -16.23
C HIS A 463 22.61 -17.07 -15.03
N THR A 464 23.30 -17.04 -13.90
CA THR A 464 22.75 -17.36 -12.58
C THR A 464 22.60 -16.09 -11.75
N LEU A 465 21.78 -16.15 -10.70
CA LEU A 465 21.74 -15.16 -9.63
C LEU A 465 22.37 -15.68 -8.34
N ASP A 466 22.92 -16.90 -8.37
CA ASP A 466 23.70 -17.45 -7.27
C ASP A 466 24.99 -16.61 -7.10
N PRO A 467 25.38 -16.23 -5.86
CA PRO A 467 26.65 -15.54 -5.63
C PRO A 467 27.89 -16.30 -6.13
N SER A 468 27.79 -17.62 -6.31
CA SER A 468 28.84 -18.44 -6.90
C SER A 468 28.97 -18.19 -8.41
N ASP A 469 30.05 -17.51 -8.77
CA ASP A 469 30.40 -17.27 -10.15
C ASP A 469 31.00 -18.53 -10.78
N SER A 470 30.45 -18.97 -11.90
CA SER A 470 30.94 -20.12 -12.65
C SER A 470 31.35 -19.69 -14.05
N VAL A 471 32.44 -20.25 -14.57
CA VAL A 471 32.95 -19.93 -15.93
C VAL A 471 31.92 -20.25 -17.02
N ILE A 472 31.00 -21.17 -16.75
CA ILE A 472 29.99 -21.65 -17.72
C ILE A 472 28.69 -20.84 -17.61
N THR A 473 28.38 -20.33 -16.42
CA THR A 473 27.17 -19.55 -16.12
C THR A 473 27.54 -18.37 -15.22
N PRO A 474 28.03 -17.26 -15.81
CA PRO A 474 28.45 -16.11 -15.02
C PRO A 474 27.31 -15.56 -14.19
N THR A 475 27.59 -15.19 -12.96
CA THR A 475 26.56 -14.63 -12.08
C THR A 475 26.25 -13.17 -12.43
N LEU A 476 24.97 -12.79 -12.38
CA LEU A 476 24.53 -11.39 -12.38
C LEU A 476 24.35 -10.83 -10.97
N TYR A 477 24.61 -11.62 -9.93
CA TYR A 477 24.62 -11.17 -8.54
C TYR A 477 25.62 -10.02 -8.36
N ASP A 478 25.15 -8.87 -7.88
CA ASP A 478 25.96 -7.65 -7.67
C ASP A 478 26.59 -7.05 -8.95
N LYS A 479 25.97 -7.27 -10.13
CA LYS A 479 26.50 -6.80 -11.43
C LYS A 479 25.64 -5.75 -12.13
N THR A 480 24.67 -5.15 -11.44
CA THR A 480 23.73 -4.20 -12.05
C THR A 480 24.40 -2.99 -12.68
N ALA A 481 25.44 -2.45 -12.04
CA ALA A 481 26.25 -1.34 -12.55
C ALA A 481 26.91 -1.62 -13.92
N LEU A 482 27.09 -2.89 -14.30
CA LEU A 482 27.72 -3.28 -15.56
C LEU A 482 26.73 -3.37 -16.73
N LEU A 483 25.43 -3.55 -16.45
CA LEU A 483 24.42 -3.79 -17.48
C LEU A 483 24.37 -2.68 -18.55
N PRO A 484 24.41 -1.38 -18.21
CA PRO A 484 24.41 -0.32 -19.23
C PRO A 484 25.63 -0.36 -20.16
N GLY A 485 26.77 -0.85 -19.67
CA GLY A 485 27.96 -1.04 -20.49
C GLY A 485 27.83 -2.24 -21.42
N ILE A 486 27.32 -3.36 -20.91
CA ILE A 486 27.19 -4.63 -21.62
C ILE A 486 26.19 -4.52 -22.79
N PHE A 487 25.05 -3.87 -22.59
CA PHE A 487 23.99 -3.81 -23.60
C PHE A 487 24.15 -2.66 -24.63
N LYS A 488 25.22 -1.86 -24.57
CA LYS A 488 25.51 -0.81 -25.58
C LYS A 488 25.72 -1.33 -27.00
N THR A 489 26.17 -2.58 -27.15
CA THR A 489 26.53 -3.16 -28.46
C THR A 489 25.86 -4.51 -28.74
N ALA A 490 24.76 -4.79 -28.03
CA ALA A 490 24.10 -6.09 -27.94
C ALA A 490 24.99 -7.19 -27.30
N HIS A 491 24.41 -7.95 -26.38
CA HIS A 491 25.10 -9.05 -25.70
C HIS A 491 24.60 -10.37 -26.24
N HIS A 492 25.44 -11.14 -26.95
CA HIS A 492 25.04 -12.40 -27.60
C HIS A 492 23.78 -12.29 -28.47
N ARG A 493 23.64 -11.17 -29.21
CA ARG A 493 22.46 -10.83 -30.04
C ARG A 493 21.19 -10.49 -29.25
N VAL A 494 21.24 -10.48 -27.92
CA VAL A 494 20.20 -9.89 -27.08
C VAL A 494 20.41 -8.38 -27.04
N THR A 495 19.37 -7.64 -27.39
CA THR A 495 19.31 -6.18 -27.25
C THR A 495 18.15 -5.86 -26.32
N LEU A 496 18.42 -5.10 -25.27
CA LEU A 496 17.37 -4.59 -24.39
C LEU A 496 16.96 -3.19 -24.84
N THR A 497 15.67 -2.90 -24.79
CA THR A 497 15.22 -1.50 -24.82
C THR A 497 15.66 -0.78 -23.53
N ALA A 498 15.67 0.55 -23.52
CA ALA A 498 15.99 1.30 -22.31
C ALA A 498 15.08 0.93 -21.12
N GLY A 499 13.78 0.74 -21.38
CA GLY A 499 12.82 0.32 -20.34
C GLY A 499 13.09 -1.07 -19.79
N GLN A 500 13.43 -2.04 -20.65
CA GLN A 500 13.81 -3.38 -20.20
C GLN A 500 15.11 -3.39 -19.41
N LEU A 501 16.08 -2.54 -19.79
CA LEU A 501 17.32 -2.37 -19.03
C LEU A 501 17.04 -1.79 -17.63
N ASP A 502 16.18 -0.76 -17.53
CA ASP A 502 15.78 -0.17 -16.26
C ASP A 502 15.03 -1.18 -15.36
N ASN A 503 14.10 -1.94 -15.95
CA ASN A 503 13.37 -3.00 -15.28
C ASN A 503 14.31 -4.11 -14.77
N LEU A 504 15.18 -4.62 -15.63
CA LEU A 504 16.16 -5.65 -15.29
C LEU A 504 17.11 -5.19 -14.18
N THR A 505 17.60 -3.95 -14.24
CA THR A 505 18.41 -3.35 -13.16
C THR A 505 17.63 -3.32 -11.85
N ALA A 506 16.38 -2.84 -11.86
CA ALA A 506 15.55 -2.80 -10.66
C ALA A 506 15.29 -4.20 -10.06
N TYR A 507 15.10 -5.21 -10.92
CA TYR A 507 14.97 -6.60 -10.52
C TYR A 507 16.23 -7.14 -9.84
N LEU A 508 17.40 -6.95 -10.47
CA LEU A 508 18.66 -7.47 -9.95
C LEU A 508 19.13 -6.75 -8.68
N ASP A 509 18.90 -5.44 -8.56
CA ASP A 509 19.18 -4.69 -7.33
C ASP A 509 18.27 -5.20 -6.19
N ALA A 510 16.98 -5.42 -6.49
CA ALA A 510 16.05 -6.02 -5.53
C ALA A 510 16.52 -7.43 -5.10
N TYR A 511 16.93 -8.25 -6.06
CA TYR A 511 17.45 -9.59 -5.79
C TYR A 511 18.72 -9.57 -4.93
N TYR A 512 19.68 -8.71 -5.26
CA TYR A 512 20.94 -8.56 -4.50
C TYR A 512 20.69 -8.13 -3.05
N LEU A 513 19.70 -7.28 -2.83
CA LEU A 513 19.25 -6.86 -1.50
C LEU A 513 18.42 -7.92 -0.77
N GLY A 514 18.22 -9.11 -1.35
CA GLY A 514 17.42 -10.21 -0.78
C GLY A 514 15.92 -9.92 -0.75
N GLN A 515 15.42 -9.06 -1.63
CA GLN A 515 14.00 -8.71 -1.68
C GLN A 515 13.19 -9.84 -2.33
N GLN A 516 12.01 -10.15 -1.76
CA GLN A 516 11.08 -11.05 -2.46
C GLN A 516 10.40 -10.32 -3.60
N ILE A 517 10.40 -10.97 -4.75
CA ILE A 517 9.88 -10.41 -5.98
C ILE A 517 8.44 -10.89 -6.09
N PRO A 518 7.45 -9.97 -6.13
CA PRO A 518 6.05 -10.36 -6.16
C PRO A 518 5.82 -11.38 -7.26
N VAL A 519 5.28 -12.54 -6.88
CA VAL A 519 4.76 -13.50 -7.85
C VAL A 519 3.40 -12.93 -8.28
N PRO A 520 3.13 -12.80 -9.60
CA PRO A 520 1.81 -12.44 -10.07
C PRO A 520 0.77 -13.37 -9.42
N ALA A 521 -0.32 -12.81 -8.92
CA ALA A 521 -1.44 -13.64 -8.47
C ALA A 521 -1.92 -14.47 -9.68
N GLU A 522 -1.91 -15.80 -9.54
CA GLU A 522 -2.49 -16.72 -10.54
C GLU A 522 -4.00 -16.57 -10.63
#